data_AF-I4CML7-F1
#
_entry.id   AF-I4CML7-F1
#
_cell.length_a   1.000
_cell.length_b   1.000
_cell.length_c   1.000
_cell.angle_alpha   90.00
_cell.angle_beta   90.00
_cell.angle_gamma   90.00
#
_symmetry.space_group_name_H-M   'P 1'
#
loop_
_entity.id
_entity.type
_entity.pdbx_description
1 polymer ?
#
loop_
_entity_poly.entity_id
_entity_poly.type
_entity_poly.pdbx_seq_one_letter_code
_entity_poly.pdbx_strand_id
1 'polypeptide(L)'
;MLSNAGVKTSKSEIPFESWQALPDLALLSIKHHQEEGKDFWHWVVFKRIDGQPFVLDSASYLPSNIRQDFEAMQPKWFIEVHNA
;
A
#
# COMPACT_ATOMS: atom_id res chain seq x y z
N MET A 1 0.24 -15.31 8.18
CA MET A 1 1.48 -14.74 7.60
C MET A 1 1.87 -13.44 8.32
N LEU A 2 1.11 -12.34 8.20
CA LEU A 2 1.39 -11.10 8.96
C LEU A 2 1.13 -11.21 10.46
N SER A 3 0.04 -11.89 10.84
CA SER A 3 -0.28 -12.21 12.25
C SER A 3 0.84 -12.96 12.97
N ASN A 4 1.57 -13.83 12.26
CA ASN A 4 2.69 -14.58 12.83
C ASN A 4 3.90 -13.69 13.13
N ALA A 5 3.99 -12.53 12.48
CA ALA A 5 4.97 -11.49 12.77
C ALA A 5 4.44 -10.46 13.80
N GLY A 6 3.30 -10.73 14.46
CA GLY A 6 2.70 -9.82 15.44
C GLY A 6 1.95 -8.62 14.83
N VAL A 7 1.82 -8.56 13.50
CA VAL A 7 1.15 -7.45 12.81
C VAL A 7 -0.34 -7.72 12.70
N LYS A 8 -1.15 -6.80 13.24
CA LYS A 8 -2.61 -6.82 13.12
C LYS A 8 -3.06 -5.95 11.95
N THR A 9 -3.97 -6.48 11.15
CA THR A 9 -4.51 -5.78 9.98
C THR A 9 -6.03 -5.88 9.95
N SER A 10 -6.65 -5.04 9.13
CA SER A 10 -8.04 -5.23 8.73
C SER A 10 -8.24 -6.60 8.09
N LYS A 11 -9.46 -7.15 8.20
CA LYS A 11 -9.80 -8.50 7.72
C LYS A 11 -10.04 -8.56 6.21
N SER A 12 -10.28 -7.42 5.57
CA SER A 12 -10.67 -7.30 4.17
C SER A 12 -10.05 -6.05 3.56
N GLU A 13 -9.95 -6.05 2.24
CA GLU A 13 -9.56 -4.89 1.45
C GLU A 13 -10.66 -3.82 1.50
N ILE A 14 -10.25 -2.56 1.68
CA ILE A 14 -11.11 -1.38 1.69
C ILE A 14 -10.83 -0.57 0.41
N PRO A 15 -11.86 -0.11 -0.34
CA PRO A 15 -11.66 0.73 -1.51
C PRO A 15 -10.85 1.98 -1.20
N PHE A 16 -9.91 2.33 -2.07
CA PHE A 16 -9.17 3.57 -1.98
C PHE A 16 -10.05 4.74 -2.45
N GLU A 17 -10.19 5.77 -1.60
CA GLU A 17 -10.93 6.99 -1.93
C GLU A 17 -9.99 8.18 -2.21
N SER A 18 -9.01 8.40 -1.32
CA SER A 18 -8.00 9.45 -1.45
C SER A 18 -6.80 9.18 -0.53
N TRP A 19 -5.67 9.83 -0.80
CA TRP A 19 -4.47 9.74 0.06
C TRP A 19 -4.69 10.30 1.47
N GLN A 20 -5.59 11.28 1.61
CA GLN A 20 -5.95 11.91 2.87
C GLN A 20 -6.84 11.01 3.73
N ALA A 21 -7.69 10.19 3.10
CA ALA A 21 -8.57 9.24 3.80
C ALA A 21 -7.85 7.99 4.32
N LEU A 22 -6.61 7.75 3.88
CA LEU A 22 -5.83 6.61 4.36
C LEU A 22 -5.45 6.75 5.85
N PRO A 23 -5.45 5.62 6.59
CA PRO A 23 -4.88 5.57 7.94
C PRO A 23 -3.36 5.81 7.90
N ASP A 24 -2.73 5.99 9.05
CA ASP A 24 -1.30 6.29 9.12
C ASP A 24 -0.40 5.13 8.65
N LEU A 25 -0.93 3.90 8.57
CA LEU A 25 -0.24 2.77 7.99
C LEU A 25 -1.21 1.82 7.27
N ALA A 26 -0.90 1.51 6.02
CA ALA A 26 -1.67 0.56 5.24
C ALA A 26 -0.83 -0.19 4.20
N LEU A 27 -1.26 -1.40 3.85
CA LEU A 27 -0.85 -2.06 2.62
C LEU A 27 -1.72 -1.53 1.49
N LEU A 28 -1.11 -1.01 0.43
CA LEU A 28 -1.81 -0.47 -0.73
C LEU A 28 -1.57 -1.34 -1.95
N SER A 29 -2.64 -1.68 -2.65
CA SER A 29 -2.56 -2.29 -3.97
C SER A 29 -2.41 -1.18 -5.00
N ILE A 30 -1.22 -1.07 -5.61
CA ILE A 30 -0.96 -0.15 -6.71
C ILE A 30 -0.73 -0.95 -7.98
N LYS A 31 -1.07 -0.36 -9.14
CA LYS A 31 -0.84 -0.95 -10.48
C LYS A 31 -1.48 -2.33 -10.65
N HIS A 32 -2.60 -2.33 -11.37
CA HIS A 32 -3.24 -3.55 -11.83
C HIS A 32 -2.56 -4.07 -13.10
N HIS A 33 -2.32 -5.37 -13.18
CA HIS A 33 -2.12 -6.05 -14.46
C HIS A 33 -2.86 -7.39 -14.45
N GLN A 34 -3.15 -7.89 -15.64
CA GLN A 34 -3.83 -9.16 -15.83
C GLN A 34 -3.01 -10.06 -16.75
N GLU A 35 -2.80 -11.31 -16.35
CA GLU A 35 -2.14 -12.33 -17.16
C GLU A 35 -3.07 -13.55 -17.23
N GLU A 36 -3.43 -13.98 -18.44
CA GLU A 36 -4.32 -15.14 -18.67
C GLU A 36 -5.64 -15.08 -17.88
N GLY A 37 -6.20 -13.88 -17.69
CA GLY A 37 -7.43 -13.67 -16.93
C GLY A 37 -7.24 -13.58 -15.41
N LYS A 38 -6.03 -13.80 -14.90
CA LYS A 38 -5.69 -13.67 -13.48
C LYS A 38 -5.22 -12.26 -13.16
N ASP A 39 -5.81 -11.66 -12.12
CA ASP A 39 -5.43 -10.34 -11.65
C ASP A 39 -4.19 -10.39 -10.76
N PHE A 40 -3.27 -9.48 -11.02
CA PHE A 40 -2.06 -9.27 -10.25
C PHE A 40 -1.96 -7.81 -9.82
N TRP A 41 -1.52 -7.64 -8.58
CA TRP A 41 -1.41 -6.35 -7.91
C TRP A 41 0.00 -6.21 -7.37
N HIS A 42 0.57 -5.02 -7.54
CA HIS A 42 1.80 -4.66 -6.86
C HIS A 42 1.46 -4.04 -5.51
N TRP A 43 1.80 -4.72 -4.43
CA TRP A 43 1.50 -4.23 -3.08
C TRP A 43 2.67 -3.43 -2.53
N VAL A 44 2.36 -2.27 -1.96
CA VAL A 44 3.30 -1.34 -1.32
C VAL A 44 2.86 -1.00 0.09
N VAL A 45 3.75 -0.41 0.89
CA VAL A 45 3.41 0.07 2.25
C VAL A 45 3.25 1.58 2.21
N PHE A 46 2.07 2.09 2.53
CA PHE A 46 1.85 3.51 2.81
C PHE A 46 2.11 3.79 4.28
N LYS A 47 2.83 4.87 4.59
CA LYS A 47 3.00 5.34 5.96
C LYS A 47 2.89 6.86 6.05
N ARG A 48 2.37 7.34 7.17
CA ARG A 48 2.40 8.75 7.57
C ARG A 48 3.25 8.88 8.84
N ILE A 49 4.24 9.76 8.82
CA ILE A 49 5.05 10.11 10.00
C ILE A 49 4.97 11.62 10.16
N ASP A 50 4.56 12.10 11.33
CA ASP A 50 4.39 13.53 11.62
C ASP A 50 3.55 14.26 10.55
N GLY A 51 2.48 13.60 10.09
CA GLY A 51 1.60 14.13 9.04
C GLY A 51 2.16 14.03 7.61
N GLN A 52 3.40 13.60 7.43
CA GLN A 52 4.05 13.47 6.12
C GLN A 52 3.83 12.08 5.53
N PRO A 53 3.07 11.94 4.44
CA PRO A 53 2.84 10.65 3.79
C PRO A 53 4.04 10.25 2.92
N PHE A 54 4.30 8.95 2.83
CA PHE A 54 5.18 8.34 1.83
C PHE A 54 4.79 6.89 1.57
N VAL A 55 5.30 6.33 0.48
CA VAL A 55 5.16 4.92 0.12
C VAL A 55 6.52 4.23 0.13
N LEU A 56 6.57 3.02 0.70
CA LEU A 56 7.68 2.09 0.58
C LEU A 56 7.35 1.07 -0.51
N ASP A 57 8.12 1.09 -1.59
CA ASP A 57 7.97 0.26 -2.77
C ASP A 57 9.20 -0.65 -2.94
N SER A 58 8.98 -1.97 -2.93
CA SER A 58 10.05 -2.97 -3.00
C SER A 58 10.53 -3.25 -4.44
N ALA A 59 10.02 -2.54 -5.44
CA ALA A 59 10.42 -2.71 -6.83
C ALA A 59 11.91 -2.39 -7.04
N SER A 60 12.69 -3.39 -7.46
CA SER A 60 14.16 -3.30 -7.58
C SER A 60 14.67 -2.36 -8.67
N TYR A 61 13.82 -1.99 -9.63
CA TYR A 61 14.18 -1.06 -10.70
C TYR A 61 14.10 0.41 -10.27
N LEU A 62 13.56 0.70 -9.08
CA LEU A 62 13.48 2.05 -8.57
C LEU A 62 14.85 2.52 -8.03
N PRO A 63 15.21 3.80 -8.22
CA PRO A 63 16.42 4.36 -7.63
C PRO A 63 16.34 4.50 -6.10
N SER A 64 15.13 4.50 -5.53
CA SER A 64 14.84 4.56 -4.10
C SER A 64 13.55 3.79 -3.81
N ASN A 65 13.49 3.10 -2.67
CA ASN A 65 12.27 2.44 -2.21
C ASN A 65 11.29 3.41 -1.54
N ILE A 66 11.70 4.64 -1.18
CA ILE A 66 10.82 5.66 -0.63
C ILE A 66 10.30 6.52 -1.78
N ARG A 67 8.97 6.60 -1.89
CA ARG A 67 8.26 7.30 -2.96
C ARG A 67 7.29 8.35 -2.40
N GLN A 68 7.24 9.49 -3.08
CA GLN A 68 6.32 10.61 -2.81
C GLN A 68 5.60 11.10 -4.09
N ASP A 69 5.84 10.44 -5.22
CA ASP A 69 5.20 10.69 -6.51
C ASP A 69 3.80 10.06 -6.57
N PHE A 70 2.92 10.48 -5.65
CA PHE A 70 1.58 9.90 -5.48
C PHE A 70 0.72 9.93 -6.74
N GLU A 71 0.85 10.97 -7.56
CA GLU A 71 0.14 11.12 -8.83
C GLU A 71 0.54 10.05 -9.88
N ALA A 72 1.71 9.42 -9.72
CA ALA A 72 2.17 8.33 -10.58
C ALA A 72 1.69 6.95 -10.11
N MET A 73 0.90 6.89 -9.03
CA MET A 73 0.36 5.66 -8.45
C MET A 73 -1.15 5.63 -8.66
N GLN A 74 -1.69 4.44 -8.92
CA GLN A 74 -3.13 4.22 -9.08
C GLN A 74 -3.56 3.15 -8.08
N PRO A 75 -3.83 3.54 -6.82
CA PRO A 75 -4.29 2.60 -5.81
C PRO A 75 -5.74 2.18 -6.07
N LYS A 76 -6.07 0.92 -5.79
CA LYS A 76 -7.46 0.44 -5.87
C LYS A 76 -8.05 0.11 -4.51
N TRP A 77 -7.27 -0.56 -3.68
CA TRP A 77 -7.66 -0.91 -2.31
C TRP A 77 -6.50 -0.79 -1.35
N PHE A 78 -6.85 -0.71 -0.06
CA PHE A 78 -5.90 -0.79 1.03
C PHE A 78 -6.34 -1.77 2.12
N ILE A 79 -5.39 -2.20 2.93
CA ILE A 79 -5.61 -2.94 4.17
C ILE A 79 -4.93 -2.15 5.29
N GLU A 80 -5.70 -1.64 6.25
CA GLU A 80 -5.16 -0.93 7.41
C GLU A 80 -4.32 -1.85 8.30
N VAL A 81 -3.26 -1.31 8.88
CA VAL A 81 -2.40 -1.97 9.88
C VAL A 81 -2.57 -1.26 11.23
N HIS A 82 -2.97 -1.98 12.27
CA HIS A 82 -3.41 -1.39 13.55
C HIS A 82 -2.32 -1.28 14.63
N ASN A 83 -1.21 -2.02 14.50
CA ASN A 83 -0.20 -2.17 15.56
C ASN A 83 1.22 -1.97 15.01
N ALA A 84 1.58 -0.75 14.61
CA ALA A 84 2.93 -0.43 14.14
C ALA A 84 3.63 0.66 14.93
#